data_AF-A0A3N6NKY1-F1
#
_entry.id   AF-A0A3N6NKY1-F1
#
_cell.length_a   1.000
_cell.length_b   1.000
_cell.length_c   1.000
_cell.angle_alpha   90.00
_cell.angle_beta   90.00
_cell.angle_gamma   90.00
#
_symmetry.space_group_name_H-M   'P 1'
#
loop_
_entity.id
_entity.type
_entity.pdbx_description
1 polymer ?
#
loop_
_entity_poly.entity_id
_entity_poly.type
_entity_poly.pdbx_seq_one_letter_code
_entity_poly.pdbx_strand_id
1 'polypeptide(L)' 'MSAKLRTPTARVCERCNRAEYWDEDLEAWQIDREDGEKRVGSPHCLHEWDINGAFNPIVEE' A
#
# COMPACT_ATOMS: atom_id res chain seq x y z
N MET A 1 -6.68 3.11 28.72
CA MET A 1 -6.90 3.47 27.30
C MET A 1 -6.16 2.44 26.46
N SER A 2 -6.85 1.76 25.53
CA SER A 2 -6.16 0.96 24.50
C SER A 2 -6.02 1.81 23.25
N ALA A 3 -4.81 1.94 22.72
CA ALA A 3 -4.59 2.58 21.43
C ALA A 3 -5.25 1.75 20.32
N LYS A 4 -5.96 2.42 19.41
CA LYS A 4 -6.47 1.78 18.19
C LYS A 4 -5.38 1.87 17.12
N LEU A 5 -5.14 0.75 16.44
CA LEU A 5 -4.16 0.66 15.36
C LEU A 5 -4.88 0.72 14.01
N ARG A 6 -4.22 1.34 13.04
CA ARG A 6 -4.60 1.28 11.62
C ARG A 6 -3.46 0.70 10.80
N THR A 7 -3.81 0.03 9.71
CA THR A 7 -2.90 -0.47 8.69
C THR A 7 -2.97 0.40 7.43
N PRO A 8 -1.92 0.44 6.60
CA PRO A 8 -1.99 1.07 5.28
C PRO A 8 -2.94 0.29 4.37
N THR A 9 -3.74 1.02 3.60
CA THR A 9 -4.63 0.44 2.57
C THR A 9 -4.22 0.81 1.15
N ALA A 10 -3.18 1.62 0.99
CA ALA A 10 -2.59 2.00 -0.28
C ALA A 10 -1.07 2.11 -0.15
N ARG A 11 -0.35 1.81 -1.22
CA ARG A 11 1.10 2.00 -1.31
C ARG A 11 1.54 2.24 -2.75
N VAL A 12 2.72 2.85 -2.91
CA VAL A 12 3.33 3.09 -4.22
C VAL A 12 4.74 2.50 -4.21
N CYS A 13 5.14 1.84 -5.29
CA CYS A 13 6.49 1.34 -5.45
C CYS A 13 7.46 2.51 -5.69
N GLU A 14 8.46 2.68 -4.82
CA GLU A 14 9.46 3.76 -4.92
C GLU A 14 10.36 3.66 -6.16
N ARG A 15 10.39 2.51 -6.83
CA ARG A 15 11.23 2.29 -8.02
C ARG A 15 10.50 2.46 -9.35
N CYS A 16 9.27 1.95 -9.45
CA CYS A 16 8.52 1.96 -10.71
C CYS A 16 7.22 2.77 -10.64
N ASN A 17 6.95 3.43 -9.50
CA ASN A 17 5.82 4.30 -9.26
C ASN A 17 4.43 3.66 -9.43
N ARG A 18 4.38 2.33 -9.46
CA ARG A 18 3.13 1.58 -9.52
C ARG A 18 2.40 1.65 -8.18
N ALA A 19 1.10 1.93 -8.24
CA ALA A 19 0.22 1.90 -7.07
C ALA A 19 -0.36 0.50 -6.83
N GLU A 20 -0.57 0.20 -5.55
CA GLU A 20 -1.26 -0.99 -5.08
C GLU A 20 -2.21 -0.60 -3.95
N TYR A 21 -3.34 -1.30 -3.86
CA TYR A 21 -4.32 -1.12 -2.80
C TYR A 21 -4.56 -2.42 -2.05
N TRP A 22 -4.93 -2.33 -0.79
CA TRP A 22 -5.41 -3.48 -0.02
C TRP A 22 -6.87 -3.74 -0.40
N ASP A 23 -7.15 -4.92 -0.92
CA ASP A 23 -8.49 -5.37 -1.25
C ASP A 23 -9.02 -6.20 -0.07
N GLU A 24 -10.03 -5.68 0.62
CA GLU A 24 -10.60 -6.31 1.82
C GLU A 24 -11.35 -7.61 1.49
N ASP A 25 -11.96 -7.71 0.30
CA ASP A 25 -12.70 -8.91 -0.11
C ASP A 25 -11.75 -10.06 -0.43
N LEU A 26 -10.59 -9.75 -1.01
CA LEU A 26 -9.55 -10.72 -1.34
C LEU A 26 -8.55 -10.94 -0.20
N GLU A 27 -8.61 -10.12 0.86
CA GLU A 27 -7.61 -10.02 1.93
C GLU A 27 -6.17 -9.99 1.37
N ALA A 28 -5.96 -9.22 0.29
CA ALA A 28 -4.70 -9.21 -0.44
C ALA A 28 -4.42 -7.88 -1.12
N TRP A 29 -3.14 -7.56 -1.27
CA TRP A 29 -2.69 -6.42 -2.08
C TRP A 29 -2.96 -6.66 -3.56
N GLN A 30 -3.67 -5.73 -4.19
CA GLN A 30 -3.93 -5.73 -5.62
C GLN A 30 -3.16 -4.60 -6.32
N ILE A 31 -2.69 -4.93 -7.53
CA ILE A 31 -2.09 -3.96 -8.44
C ILE A 31 -3.19 -3.07 -8.98
N ASP A 32 -2.99 -1.76 -8.88
CA ASP A 32 -3.89 -0.79 -9.45
C ASP A 32 -3.91 -0.87 -10.99
N ARG A 33 -5.03 -0.49 -11.60
CA ARG A 33 -5.21 -0.50 -13.04
C ARG A 33 -5.07 0.91 -13.60
N GLU A 34 -4.25 1.04 -14.61
CA GLU A 34 -4.10 2.27 -15.39
C GLU A 34 -4.64 1.98 -16.79
N ASP A 35 -5.60 2.78 -17.27
CA ASP A 35 -6.30 2.57 -18.55
C ASP A 35 -6.94 1.18 -18.71
N GLY A 36 -7.40 0.59 -17.60
CA GLY A 36 -8.04 -0.73 -17.57
C GLY A 36 -7.08 -1.91 -17.51
N GLU A 37 -5.78 -1.68 -17.66
CA GLU A 37 -4.74 -2.71 -17.63
C GLU A 37 -4.03 -2.76 -16.28
N LYS A 38 -3.74 -3.98 -15.79
CA LYS A 38 -2.91 -4.13 -14.58
C LYS A 38 -1.47 -3.74 -14.92
N ARG A 39 -0.92 -2.79 -14.19
CA ARG A 39 0.49 -2.37 -14.34
C ARG A 39 1.38 -3.44 -13.71
N VAL A 40 1.73 -4.49 -14.45
CA VAL A 40 2.69 -5.49 -13.97
C VAL A 40 4.03 -4.81 -13.66
N GLY A 41 4.57 -5.08 -12.48
CA GLY A 41 5.79 -4.46 -11.99
C GLY A 41 7.05 -5.15 -12.52
N SER A 42 8.21 -4.69 -12.05
CA SER A 42 9.50 -5.32 -12.29
C SER A 42 9.84 -6.34 -11.18
N PRO A 43 10.62 -7.41 -11.45
CA PRO A 43 11.18 -8.28 -10.41
C PRO A 43 11.98 -7.53 -9.33
N HIS A 44 12.40 -6.29 -9.62
CA HIS A 44 13.15 -5.43 -8.72
C HIS A 44 12.29 -4.35 -8.03
N CYS A 45 10.97 -4.54 -7.93
CA CYS A 45 10.10 -3.63 -7.20
C CYS A 45 10.50 -3.54 -5.71
N LEU A 46 10.38 -2.35 -5.16
CA LEU A 46 10.51 -2.10 -3.74
C LEU A 46 9.14 -1.66 -3.23
N HIS A 47 8.49 -2.52 -2.47
CA HIS A 47 7.26 -2.18 -1.76
C HIS A 47 7.59 -2.03 -0.29
N GLU A 48 7.78 -0.79 0.12
CA GLU A 48 7.99 -0.41 1.52
C GLU A 48 6.82 0.48 1.93
N TRP A 49 6.32 0.27 3.14
CA TRP A 49 5.09 0.93 3.58
C TRP A 49 5.33 2.32 4.16
N ASP A 50 6.55 2.63 4.61
CA ASP A 50 6.83 3.91 5.24
C ASP A 50 8.33 4.22 5.32
N ILE A 51 9.04 4.22 4.19
CA ILE A 51 10.48 4.47 4.16
C ILE A 51 10.86 5.84 4.76
N ASN A 52 9.93 6.81 4.71
CA ASN A 52 10.13 8.16 5.21
C ASN A 52 9.56 8.41 6.61
N GLY A 53 8.88 7.43 7.23
CA GLY A 53 8.32 7.55 8.57
C GLY A 53 7.07 8.46 8.69
N ALA A 54 6.35 8.71 7.60
CA ALA A 54 5.16 9.55 7.57
C ALA A 54 3.88 8.83 8.03
N PHE A 55 3.85 7.50 8.04
CA PHE A 55 2.67 6.74 8.46
C PHE A 55 2.62 6.57 9.99
N ASN A 56 1.67 7.25 10.64
CA ASN A 56 1.38 6.98 12.06
C ASN A 56 0.35 5.84 12.20
N PRO A 57 0.71 4.66 12.76
CA PRO A 57 -0.22 3.55 12.96
C PRO A 57 -1.20 3.77 14.11
N ILE A 58 -0.94 4.72 15.01
CA ILE A 58 -1.79 5.00 16.17
C ILE A 58 -2.87 6.00 15.77
N VAL A 59 -4.12 5.65 16.03
CA VAL A 59 -5.27 6.54 15.93
C VAL A 59 -5.85 6.78 17.32
N GLU A 60 -6.00 8.05 17.69
CA GLU A 60 -6.71 8.48 18.91
C GLU A 60 -8.23 8.44 18.64
N GLU A 61 -9.03 8.01 19.62
CA GLU A 61 -10.50 8.03 19.55
C GLU A 61 -11.07 9.42 19.86
#